data_AF-A0A915XJB7-F1
#
_entry.id   AF-A0A915XJB7-F1
#
_cell.length_a   1.000
_cell.length_b   1.000
_cell.length_c   1.000
_cell.angle_alpha   90.00
_cell.angle_beta   90.00
_cell.angle_gamma   90.00
#
_symmetry.space_group_name_H-M   'P 1'
#
loop_
_entity.id
_entity.type
_entity.pdbx_description
1 polymer ?
#
loop_
_entity_poly.entity_id
_entity_poly.type
_entity_poly.pdbx_seq_one_letter_code
_entity_poly.pdbx_strand_id
1 'polypeptide(L)'
;MGQIVRSLIILLLFAATSVLLHATSSVTAVPIKKTLAEFPARIGQWRLIDSYLSSSDILEMLGVKDYIQYNYANPQGDQVNLYIGYYDAVGVTGSYHSPKNCLPGGGWGIAEVKKVPLQGDTNRGKPVTVAEMLIQNGSEYQVVLYWYQNRGRIIHSEYWEKVYLVLDALFKGRRDGSFVRIMMHVKDGDIQGTEEKATQFAEQVQVLLQDYLPGATI
;
A
#
# COMPACT_ATOMS: atom_id res chain seq x y z
N MET A 1 -10.46 -17.70 45.58
CA MET A 1 -9.32 -17.93 44.65
C MET A 1 -9.57 -17.40 43.25
N GLY A 2 -10.64 -17.81 42.55
CA GLY A 2 -10.85 -17.48 41.14
C GLY A 2 -11.01 -15.98 40.79
N GLN A 3 -11.61 -15.17 41.68
CA GLN A 3 -11.74 -13.73 41.43
C GLN A 3 -10.39 -12.99 41.53
N ILE A 4 -9.56 -13.32 42.52
CA ILE A 4 -8.21 -12.74 42.69
C ILE A 4 -7.33 -13.10 41.49
N VAL A 5 -7.35 -14.36 41.04
CA VAL A 5 -6.60 -14.80 39.85
C VAL A 5 -7.05 -14.03 38.61
N ARG A 6 -8.36 -13.84 38.40
CA ARG A 6 -8.90 -13.04 37.29
C ARG A 6 -8.44 -11.59 37.36
N SER A 7 -8.52 -10.95 38.54
CA SER A 7 -8.07 -9.57 38.72
C SER A 7 -6.57 -9.41 38.45
N LEU A 8 -5.74 -10.37 38.89
CA LEU A 8 -4.30 -10.36 38.62
C LEU A 8 -3.98 -10.51 37.13
N ILE A 9 -4.68 -11.39 36.41
CA ILE A 9 -4.53 -11.53 34.95
C ILE A 9 -4.88 -10.21 34.26
N ILE A 10 -6.00 -9.58 34.64
CA ILE A 10 -6.43 -8.31 34.05
C ILE A 10 -5.40 -7.20 34.32
N LEU A 11 -4.91 -7.07 35.55
CA LEU A 11 -3.88 -6.09 35.90
C LEU A 11 -2.59 -6.31 35.10
N LEU A 12 -2.17 -7.57 34.93
CA LEU A 12 -0.98 -7.90 34.16
C LEU A 12 -1.16 -7.57 32.66
N LEU A 13 -2.34 -7.81 32.10
CA LEU A 13 -2.67 -7.41 30.72
C LEU A 13 -2.66 -5.88 30.54
N PHE A 14 -3.21 -5.12 31.49
CA PHE A 14 -3.17 -3.66 31.44
C PHE A 14 -1.74 -3.12 31.57
N ALA A 15 -0.96 -3.64 32.50
CA ALA A 15 0.44 -3.26 32.66
C ALA A 15 1.25 -3.56 31.40
N ALA A 16 1.11 -4.77 30.84
CA ALA A 16 1.76 -5.16 29.60
C ALA A 16 1.36 -4.26 28.43
N THR A 17 0.06 -3.94 28.30
CA THR A 17 -0.45 -3.04 27.24
C THR A 17 0.11 -1.62 27.41
N SER A 18 0.16 -1.10 28.64
CA SER A 18 0.70 0.23 28.93
C SER A 18 2.18 0.34 28.55
N VAL A 19 2.98 -0.68 28.92
CA VAL A 19 4.40 -0.79 28.53
C VAL A 19 4.54 -0.87 27.01
N LEU A 20 3.71 -1.68 26.34
CA LEU A 20 3.74 -1.84 24.89
C LEU A 20 3.43 -0.52 24.16
N LEU A 21 2.42 0.22 24.64
CA LEU A 21 2.05 1.53 24.08
C LEU A 21 3.17 2.55 24.24
N HIS A 22 3.81 2.60 25.41
CA HIS A 22 4.95 3.51 25.63
C HIS A 22 6.17 3.12 24.80
N ALA A 23 6.46 1.81 24.67
CA ALA A 23 7.60 1.34 23.89
C ALA A 23 7.42 1.58 22.38
N THR A 24 6.17 1.68 21.90
CA THR A 24 5.87 1.84 20.47
C THR A 24 5.43 3.26 20.09
N SER A 25 5.22 4.16 21.06
CA SER A 25 4.75 5.54 20.81
C SER A 25 5.80 6.41 20.12
N SER A 26 7.08 6.21 20.41
CA SER A 26 8.19 6.89 19.75
C SER A 26 8.89 5.95 18.77
N VAL A 27 8.80 6.25 17.48
CA VAL A 27 9.57 5.55 16.44
C VAL A 27 10.40 6.55 15.66
N THR A 28 11.52 6.08 15.11
CA THR A 28 12.36 6.89 14.26
C THR A 28 11.66 7.07 12.91
N ALA A 29 11.39 8.32 12.56
CA ALA A 29 10.95 8.67 11.22
C ALA A 29 12.07 8.37 10.23
N VAL A 30 11.78 7.66 9.14
CA VAL A 30 12.77 7.37 8.11
C VAL A 30 12.36 8.07 6.82
N PRO A 31 13.23 8.91 6.23
CA PRO A 31 12.91 9.56 4.97
C PRO A 31 12.95 8.57 3.80
N ILE A 32 12.21 8.89 2.75
CA ILE A 32 12.29 8.19 1.46
C ILE A 32 13.70 8.37 0.87
N LYS A 33 14.23 7.36 0.16
CA LYS A 33 15.57 7.45 -0.45
C LYS A 33 15.62 8.44 -1.61
N LYS A 34 14.56 8.44 -2.41
CA LYS A 34 14.43 9.23 -3.63
C LYS A 34 12.99 9.70 -3.74
N THR A 35 12.78 10.93 -4.18
CA THR A 35 11.41 11.45 -4.27
C THR A 35 10.59 10.69 -5.32
N LEU A 36 9.31 10.43 -5.03
CA LEU A 36 8.39 9.80 -5.98
C LEU A 36 8.07 10.71 -7.16
N ALA A 37 8.27 12.02 -7.06
CA ALA A 37 8.13 12.94 -8.20
C ALA A 37 9.09 12.61 -9.36
N GLU A 38 10.18 11.87 -9.09
CA GLU A 38 11.13 11.39 -10.09
C GLU A 38 10.76 10.01 -10.67
N PHE A 39 9.57 9.47 -10.35
CA PHE A 39 9.13 8.19 -10.88
C PHE A 39 9.05 8.25 -12.43
N PRO A 40 9.43 7.19 -13.15
CA PRO A 40 9.65 7.29 -14.60
C PRO A 40 8.39 7.67 -15.38
N ALA A 41 8.51 8.68 -16.25
CA ALA A 41 7.44 9.03 -17.19
C ALA A 41 7.15 7.94 -18.24
N ARG A 42 7.96 6.89 -18.31
CA ARG A 42 7.78 5.72 -19.16
C ARG A 42 8.12 4.44 -18.41
N ILE A 43 7.20 3.47 -18.44
CA ILE A 43 7.34 2.15 -17.83
C ILE A 43 7.01 1.11 -18.90
N GLY A 44 8.04 0.55 -19.53
CA GLY A 44 7.88 -0.32 -20.70
C GLY A 44 7.15 0.39 -21.85
N GLN A 45 5.96 -0.09 -22.20
CA GLN A 45 5.08 0.50 -23.22
C GLN A 45 4.17 1.62 -22.69
N TRP A 46 4.08 1.79 -21.37
CA TRP A 46 3.22 2.76 -20.73
C TRP A 46 3.90 4.12 -20.67
N ARG A 47 3.22 5.17 -21.12
CA ARG A 47 3.68 6.56 -21.09
C ARG A 47 2.78 7.39 -20.20
N LEU A 48 3.37 8.21 -19.33
CA LEU A 48 2.65 9.16 -18.50
C LEU A 48 1.90 10.15 -19.39
N ILE A 49 0.59 10.25 -19.19
CA ILE A 49 -0.29 11.17 -19.91
C ILE A 49 -0.83 12.29 -19.03
N ASP A 50 -0.93 12.06 -17.72
CA ASP A 50 -1.46 13.02 -16.76
C ASP A 50 -0.96 12.69 -15.35
N SER A 51 -0.91 13.71 -14.50
CA SER A 51 -0.51 13.60 -13.09
C SER A 51 -1.37 14.53 -12.24
N TYR A 52 -1.93 13.98 -11.16
CA TYR A 52 -2.69 14.77 -10.20
C TYR A 52 -1.84 15.10 -8.97
N LEU A 53 -1.87 16.37 -8.58
CA LEU A 53 -1.27 16.86 -7.34
C LEU A 53 -2.37 17.42 -6.44
N SER A 54 -2.56 16.81 -5.28
CA SER A 54 -3.28 17.38 -4.14
C SER A 54 -2.58 18.61 -3.59
N SER A 55 -3.35 19.52 -2.99
CA SER A 55 -2.80 20.69 -2.28
C SER A 55 -1.99 20.28 -1.05
N SER A 56 -1.04 21.12 -0.65
CA SER A 56 -0.19 20.91 0.54
C SER A 56 -0.98 20.59 1.81
N ASP A 57 -2.11 21.28 2.03
CA ASP A 57 -2.92 21.14 3.24
C ASP A 57 -3.57 19.75 3.35
N ILE A 58 -3.95 19.15 2.22
CA ILE A 58 -4.49 17.79 2.17
C ILE A 58 -3.39 16.78 2.50
N LEU A 59 -2.17 17.00 2.01
CA LEU A 59 -1.04 16.10 2.26
C LEU A 59 -0.59 16.12 3.71
N GLU A 60 -0.56 17.30 4.31
CA GLU A 60 -0.27 17.47 5.73
C GLU A 60 -1.33 16.79 6.59
N MET A 61 -2.62 16.96 6.27
CA MET A 61 -3.72 16.28 6.95
C MET A 61 -3.63 14.75 6.83
N LEU A 62 -3.26 14.23 5.65
CA LEU A 62 -3.11 12.78 5.43
C LEU A 62 -1.83 12.21 6.03
N GLY A 63 -0.86 13.06 6.38
CA GLY A 63 0.44 12.65 6.92
C GLY A 63 1.36 11.97 5.91
N VAL A 64 1.04 12.05 4.62
CA VAL A 64 1.87 11.47 3.55
C VAL A 64 3.07 12.38 3.31
N LYS A 65 4.27 11.81 3.21
CA LYS A 65 5.52 12.56 3.07
C LYS A 65 5.97 12.72 1.64
N ASP A 66 5.67 11.73 0.82
CA ASP A 66 5.86 11.80 -0.62
C ASP A 66 4.78 10.95 -1.27
N TYR A 67 4.27 11.36 -2.43
CA TYR A 67 3.26 10.62 -3.14
C TYR A 67 3.23 10.99 -4.62
N ILE A 68 2.67 10.09 -5.42
CA ILE A 68 2.28 10.36 -6.80
C ILE A 68 0.89 9.80 -7.06
N GLN A 69 0.18 10.46 -7.98
CA GLN A 69 -1.01 9.93 -8.63
C GLN A 69 -0.90 10.16 -10.12
N TYR A 70 -0.42 9.14 -10.84
CA TYR A 70 -0.04 9.22 -12.24
C TYR A 70 -0.95 8.37 -13.11
N ASN A 71 -1.37 8.92 -14.24
CA ASN A 71 -2.12 8.21 -15.27
C ASN A 71 -1.18 7.89 -16.43
N TYR A 72 -1.02 6.61 -16.74
CA TYR A 72 -0.28 6.15 -17.91
C TYR A 72 -1.21 5.61 -18.98
N ALA A 73 -0.78 5.66 -20.24
CA ALA A 73 -1.44 5.00 -21.35
C ALA A 73 -0.46 4.17 -22.19
N ASN A 74 -0.96 3.07 -22.78
CA ASN A 74 -0.22 2.29 -23.77
C ASN A 74 -0.65 2.66 -25.22
N PRO A 75 0.07 2.20 -26.26
CA PRO A 75 -0.30 2.46 -27.66
C PRO A 75 -1.67 1.91 -28.08
N GLN A 76 -2.21 0.93 -27.35
CA GLN A 76 -3.54 0.35 -27.56
C GLN A 76 -4.65 1.20 -26.93
N GLY A 77 -4.29 2.31 -26.27
CA GLY A 77 -5.22 3.25 -25.65
C GLY A 77 -5.72 2.82 -24.27
N ASP A 78 -5.21 1.73 -23.69
CA ASP A 78 -5.50 1.35 -22.30
C ASP A 78 -4.86 2.36 -21.35
N GLN A 79 -5.52 2.59 -20.23
CA GLN A 79 -5.08 3.53 -19.21
C GLN A 79 -4.94 2.83 -17.86
N VAL A 80 -3.92 3.25 -17.10
CA VAL A 80 -3.67 2.77 -15.75
C VAL A 80 -3.40 3.96 -14.83
N ASN A 81 -4.13 4.01 -13.72
CA ASN A 81 -3.90 4.94 -12.63
C ASN A 81 -2.97 4.29 -11.60
N LEU A 82 -1.84 4.91 -11.33
CA LEU A 82 -0.88 4.52 -10.31
C LEU A 82 -0.93 5.54 -9.17
N TYR A 83 -1.22 5.08 -7.98
CA TYR A 83 -1.04 5.83 -6.74
C TYR A 83 0.05 5.16 -5.90
N ILE A 84 1.02 5.96 -5.44
CA ILE A 84 2.03 5.56 -4.47
C ILE A 84 2.05 6.63 -3.38
N GLY A 85 1.86 6.25 -2.13
CA GLY A 85 2.00 7.15 -0.99
C GLY A 85 3.00 6.61 0.01
N TYR A 86 4.01 7.42 0.36
CA TYR A 86 5.05 7.12 1.33
C TYR A 86 4.83 7.85 2.65
N TYR A 87 5.07 7.15 3.74
CA TYR A 87 4.95 7.64 5.11
C TYR A 87 6.22 7.32 5.86
N ASP A 88 6.77 8.30 6.58
CA ASP A 88 7.98 8.16 7.39
C ASP A 88 7.74 7.48 8.75
N ALA A 89 6.49 7.51 9.24
CA ALA A 89 6.06 6.84 10.47
C ALA A 89 4.54 6.54 10.47
N VAL A 90 4.15 5.41 9.87
CA VAL A 90 2.75 4.98 9.81
C VAL A 90 2.16 4.79 11.21
N GLY A 91 0.95 5.31 11.44
CA GLY A 91 0.26 5.36 12.72
C GLY A 91 0.83 6.38 13.72
N VAL A 92 1.75 7.25 13.29
CA VAL A 92 2.20 8.45 14.05
C VAL A 92 1.88 9.71 13.28
N THR A 93 2.46 9.83 12.09
CA THR A 93 2.35 11.03 11.25
C THR A 93 1.18 10.93 10.28
N GLY A 94 0.86 9.73 9.81
CA GLY A 94 -0.27 9.43 8.92
C GLY A 94 -0.59 7.95 8.96
N SER A 95 -1.70 7.53 8.34
CA SER A 95 -2.10 6.11 8.27
C SER A 95 -2.55 5.76 6.86
N TYR A 96 -2.39 4.48 6.51
CA TYR A 96 -2.97 3.98 5.27
C TYR A 96 -4.49 3.90 5.37
N HIS A 97 -5.14 4.16 4.25
CA HIS A 97 -6.56 3.86 4.09
C HIS A 97 -6.75 2.72 3.10
N SER A 98 -7.40 1.65 3.57
CA SER A 98 -7.73 0.50 2.75
C SER A 98 -8.68 0.86 1.60
N PRO A 99 -8.39 0.45 0.36
CA PRO A 99 -9.34 0.57 -0.74
C PRO A 99 -10.69 -0.08 -0.44
N LYS A 100 -10.70 -1.13 0.39
CA LYS A 100 -11.92 -1.82 0.86
C LYS A 100 -12.89 -0.91 1.60
N ASN A 101 -12.41 0.16 2.22
CA ASN A 101 -13.23 1.10 2.96
C ASN A 101 -13.51 2.37 2.16
N CYS A 102 -12.53 2.82 1.36
CA CYS A 102 -12.65 4.07 0.59
C CYS A 102 -13.47 3.92 -0.69
N LEU A 103 -13.31 2.82 -1.44
CA LEU A 103 -13.98 2.64 -2.73
C LEU A 103 -15.50 2.53 -2.59
N PRO A 104 -16.05 1.77 -1.61
CA PRO A 104 -17.49 1.79 -1.35
C PRO A 104 -18.02 3.17 -0.96
N GLY A 105 -17.25 3.95 -0.21
CA GLY A 105 -17.60 5.34 0.13
C GLY A 105 -17.69 6.26 -1.10
N GLY A 106 -16.96 5.94 -2.17
CA GLY A 106 -17.02 6.62 -3.47
C GLY A 106 -18.08 6.06 -4.43
N GLY A 107 -18.94 5.14 -3.98
CA GLY A 107 -20.02 4.55 -4.79
C GLY A 107 -19.66 3.26 -5.53
N TRP A 108 -18.46 2.70 -5.33
CA TRP A 108 -18.04 1.46 -5.98
C TRP A 108 -18.37 0.23 -5.15
N GLY A 109 -19.16 -0.69 -5.70
CA GLY A 109 -19.36 -2.02 -5.13
C GLY A 109 -18.11 -2.90 -5.30
N ILE A 110 -17.85 -3.78 -4.33
CA ILE A 110 -16.76 -4.76 -4.42
C ILE A 110 -17.36 -6.07 -4.95
N ALA A 111 -17.00 -6.45 -6.17
CA ALA A 111 -17.49 -7.67 -6.82
C ALA A 111 -16.67 -8.90 -6.40
N GLU A 112 -15.34 -8.77 -6.37
CA GLU A 112 -14.43 -9.85 -6.00
C GLU A 112 -13.19 -9.29 -5.30
N VAL A 113 -12.61 -10.07 -4.38
CA VAL A 113 -11.26 -9.82 -3.84
C VAL A 113 -10.48 -11.13 -3.86
N LYS A 114 -9.35 -11.13 -4.56
CA LYS A 114 -8.45 -12.29 -4.63
C LYS A 114 -7.00 -11.90 -4.38
N LYS A 115 -6.14 -12.91 -4.32
CA LYS A 115 -4.69 -12.77 -4.14
C LYS A 115 -4.04 -13.16 -5.45
N VAL A 116 -3.13 -12.33 -5.92
CA VAL A 116 -2.39 -12.57 -7.17
C VAL A 116 -0.88 -12.53 -6.90
N PRO A 117 -0.12 -13.49 -7.44
CA PRO A 117 1.33 -13.43 -7.39
C PRO A 117 1.84 -12.42 -8.44
N LEU A 118 2.74 -11.54 -8.01
CA LEU A 118 3.56 -10.74 -8.91
C LEU A 118 4.93 -11.41 -9.05
N GLN A 119 5.37 -11.59 -10.30
CA GLN A 119 6.71 -12.02 -10.61
C GLN A 119 7.67 -10.83 -10.60
N GLY A 120 8.89 -11.03 -10.13
CA GLY A 120 9.90 -9.97 -10.13
C GLY A 120 11.15 -10.35 -9.37
N ASP A 121 12.26 -9.69 -9.70
CA ASP A 121 13.56 -9.92 -9.08
C ASP A 121 13.66 -9.31 -7.66
N THR A 122 12.59 -8.67 -7.20
CA THR A 122 12.56 -7.90 -5.96
C THR A 122 12.77 -8.73 -4.70
N ASN A 123 12.42 -10.02 -4.74
CA ASN A 123 12.52 -10.96 -3.63
C ASN A 123 13.44 -12.15 -3.98
N ARG A 124 14.60 -11.88 -4.57
CA ARG A 124 15.57 -12.92 -5.01
C ARG A 124 14.91 -13.94 -5.95
N GLY A 125 14.14 -13.44 -6.91
CA GLY A 125 13.39 -14.25 -7.88
C GLY A 125 12.18 -15.02 -7.32
N LYS A 126 11.76 -14.79 -6.07
CA LYS A 126 10.55 -15.40 -5.52
C LYS A 126 9.31 -14.55 -5.81
N PRO A 127 8.18 -15.16 -6.22
CA PRO A 127 6.92 -14.43 -6.37
C PRO A 127 6.51 -13.78 -5.05
N VAL A 128 5.93 -12.57 -5.14
CA VAL A 128 5.31 -11.88 -4.00
C VAL A 128 3.80 -11.83 -4.22
N THR A 129 3.00 -11.86 -3.15
CA THR A 129 1.54 -11.85 -3.29
C THR A 129 0.99 -10.47 -2.96
N VAL A 130 0.13 -9.95 -3.84
CA VAL A 130 -0.62 -8.70 -3.64
C VAL A 130 -2.13 -8.97 -3.63
N ALA A 131 -2.91 -7.97 -3.24
CA ALA A 131 -4.36 -8.05 -3.30
C ALA A 131 -4.85 -7.49 -4.63
N GLU A 132 -5.81 -8.19 -5.23
CA GLU A 132 -6.57 -7.70 -6.38
C GLU A 132 -8.04 -7.65 -6.01
N MET A 133 -8.71 -6.63 -6.53
CA MET A 133 -10.11 -6.37 -6.32
C MET A 133 -10.76 -5.99 -7.63
N LEU A 134 -11.84 -6.67 -7.97
CA LEU A 134 -12.76 -6.23 -9.02
C LEU A 134 -13.83 -5.36 -8.38
N ILE A 135 -13.90 -4.10 -8.81
CA ILE A 135 -14.93 -3.16 -8.35
C ILE A 135 -15.90 -2.84 -9.48
N GLN A 136 -17.12 -2.49 -9.11
CA GLN A 136 -18.21 -2.20 -10.04
C GLN A 136 -18.98 -0.94 -9.64
N ASN A 137 -19.33 -0.11 -10.61
CA ASN A 137 -20.29 0.98 -10.45
C ASN A 137 -21.23 0.99 -11.67
N GLY A 138 -22.49 0.60 -11.46
CA GLY A 138 -23.42 0.39 -12.56
C GLY A 138 -22.92 -0.69 -13.53
N SER A 139 -22.68 -0.32 -14.79
CA SER A 139 -22.11 -1.20 -15.83
C SER A 139 -20.59 -1.12 -15.94
N GLU A 140 -19.95 -0.23 -15.19
CA GLU A 140 -18.50 -0.05 -15.24
C GLU A 140 -17.79 -0.99 -14.27
N TYR A 141 -16.70 -1.60 -14.73
CA TYR A 141 -15.82 -2.41 -13.90
C TYR A 141 -14.41 -1.83 -13.90
N GLN A 142 -13.73 -1.95 -12.75
CA GLN A 142 -12.30 -1.65 -12.66
C GLN A 142 -11.58 -2.77 -11.92
N VAL A 143 -10.38 -3.09 -12.40
CA VAL A 143 -9.44 -3.94 -11.69
C VAL A 143 -8.56 -3.05 -10.82
N VAL A 144 -8.45 -3.39 -9.54
CA VAL A 144 -7.63 -2.68 -8.56
C VAL A 144 -6.62 -3.65 -7.95
N LEU A 145 -5.33 -3.44 -8.20
CA LEU A 145 -4.27 -4.09 -7.45
C LEU A 145 -3.76 -3.16 -6.36
N TYR A 146 -3.50 -3.68 -5.17
CA TYR A 146 -2.89 -2.90 -4.10
C TYR A 146 -2.04 -3.76 -3.16
N TRP A 147 -1.04 -3.10 -2.55
CA TRP A 147 -0.22 -3.69 -1.50
C TRP A 147 0.41 -2.62 -0.62
N TYR A 148 0.91 -3.06 0.53
CA TYR A 148 1.75 -2.27 1.42
C TYR A 148 3.20 -2.73 1.26
N GLN A 149 4.11 -1.81 1.02
CA GLN A 149 5.54 -2.06 0.89
C GLN A 149 6.29 -1.44 2.06
N ASN A 150 6.52 -2.28 3.07
CA ASN A 150 6.91 -1.90 4.41
C ASN A 150 8.25 -2.53 4.74
N ARG A 151 9.31 -1.71 4.85
CA ARG A 151 10.63 -2.11 5.34
C ARG A 151 11.15 -3.41 4.70
N GLY A 152 11.08 -3.46 3.36
CA GLY A 152 11.52 -4.59 2.53
C GLY A 152 10.50 -5.73 2.37
N ARG A 153 9.26 -5.56 2.85
CA ARG A 153 8.18 -6.56 2.71
C ARG A 153 7.03 -6.05 1.89
N ILE A 154 6.51 -6.89 1.00
CA ILE A 154 5.25 -6.66 0.28
C ILE A 154 4.14 -7.41 1.01
N ILE A 155 3.06 -6.71 1.33
CA ILE A 155 1.98 -7.19 2.19
C ILE A 155 0.64 -6.92 1.48
N HIS A 156 -0.13 -7.97 1.21
CA HIS A 156 -1.46 -7.88 0.59
C HIS A 156 -2.60 -7.55 1.56
N SER A 157 -2.36 -7.75 2.86
CA SER A 157 -3.39 -7.76 3.89
C SER A 157 -3.18 -6.62 4.87
N GLU A 158 -4.20 -5.80 5.02
CA GLU A 158 -4.23 -4.71 5.99
C GLU A 158 -4.13 -5.20 7.45
N TYR A 159 -4.60 -6.42 7.73
CA TYR A 159 -4.44 -7.03 9.05
C TYR A 159 -2.98 -7.37 9.34
N TRP A 160 -2.30 -8.02 8.38
CA TRP A 160 -0.88 -8.32 8.51
C TRP A 160 -0.02 -7.07 8.53
N GLU A 161 -0.42 -6.04 7.78
CA GLU A 161 0.20 -4.72 7.81
C GLU A 161 0.23 -4.18 9.26
N LYS A 162 -0.93 -4.14 9.93
CA LYS A 162 -1.04 -3.68 11.33
C LYS A 162 -0.23 -4.53 12.31
N VAL A 163 -0.24 -5.85 12.15
CA VAL A 163 0.58 -6.75 12.98
C VAL A 163 2.06 -6.43 12.81
N TYR A 164 2.51 -6.29 11.56
CA TYR A 164 3.90 -5.98 11.26
C TYR A 164 4.31 -4.57 11.68
N LEU A 165 3.39 -3.61 11.67
CA LEU A 165 3.62 -2.27 12.19
C LEU A 165 4.00 -2.30 13.69
N VAL A 166 3.28 -3.09 14.49
CA VAL A 166 3.58 -3.27 15.92
C VAL A 166 4.91 -3.99 16.11
N LEU A 167 5.15 -5.09 15.38
CA LEU A 167 6.40 -5.83 15.48
C LEU A 167 7.60 -4.98 15.07
N ASP A 168 7.49 -4.18 14.01
CA ASP A 168 8.57 -3.31 13.55
C ASP A 168 8.83 -2.16 14.50
N ALA A 169 7.80 -1.61 15.15
CA ALA A 169 8.00 -0.62 16.20
C ALA A 169 8.84 -1.21 17.36
N LEU A 170 8.55 -2.44 17.78
CA LEU A 170 9.25 -3.11 18.89
C LEU A 170 10.67 -3.55 18.53
N PHE A 171 10.86 -4.16 17.36
CA PHE A 171 12.12 -4.83 17.01
C PHE A 171 13.02 -4.01 16.08
N LYS A 172 12.47 -3.04 15.35
CA LYS A 172 13.22 -2.19 14.40
C LYS A 172 13.21 -0.71 14.79
N GLY A 173 12.33 -0.28 15.70
CA GLY A 173 12.23 1.13 16.12
C GLY A 173 11.74 2.08 15.03
N ARG A 174 11.08 1.57 13.97
CA ARG A 174 10.62 2.35 12.80
C ARG A 174 9.33 1.79 12.22
N ARG A 175 8.53 2.65 11.59
CA ARG A 175 7.21 2.32 11.00
C ARG A 175 6.99 2.92 9.60
N ASP A 176 8.04 3.28 8.89
CA ASP A 176 7.95 3.88 7.56
C ASP A 176 7.58 2.87 6.47
N GLY A 177 6.81 3.29 5.48
CA GLY A 177 6.43 2.42 4.38
C GLY A 177 5.62 3.11 3.30
N SER A 178 5.31 2.34 2.27
CA SER A 178 4.53 2.82 1.14
C SER A 178 3.22 2.03 1.00
N PHE A 179 2.16 2.72 0.63
CA PHE A 179 0.97 2.12 0.05
C PHE A 179 1.02 2.29 -1.48
N VAL A 180 0.72 1.22 -2.22
CA VAL A 180 0.66 1.22 -3.68
C VAL A 180 -0.71 0.75 -4.13
N ARG A 181 -1.30 1.47 -5.10
CA ARG A 181 -2.56 1.11 -5.75
C ARG A 181 -2.46 1.34 -7.24
N ILE A 182 -2.88 0.34 -7.99
CA ILE A 182 -3.01 0.37 -9.45
C ILE A 182 -4.48 0.16 -9.78
N MET A 183 -5.04 0.99 -10.65
CA MET A 183 -6.41 0.84 -11.13
C MET A 183 -6.46 0.89 -12.66
N MET A 184 -7.22 -0.01 -13.25
CA MET A 184 -7.46 -0.06 -14.69
C MET A 184 -8.96 -0.26 -14.95
N HIS A 185 -9.50 0.53 -15.88
CA HIS A 185 -10.88 0.34 -16.34
C HIS A 185 -10.98 -0.87 -17.25
N VAL A 186 -12.00 -1.69 -17.03
CA VAL A 186 -12.29 -2.85 -17.88
C VAL A 186 -12.99 -2.37 -19.14
N LYS A 187 -12.33 -2.52 -20.30
CA LYS A 187 -12.92 -2.18 -21.60
C LYS A 187 -13.61 -3.38 -22.22
N ASP A 188 -14.73 -3.13 -22.89
CA ASP A 188 -15.47 -4.13 -23.68
C ASP A 188 -15.80 -5.43 -22.91
N GLY A 189 -15.89 -5.35 -21.57
CA GLY A 189 -16.12 -6.50 -20.70
C GLY A 189 -14.92 -7.44 -20.51
N ASP A 190 -13.73 -7.11 -21.01
CA ASP A 190 -12.52 -7.93 -20.92
C ASP A 190 -11.85 -7.82 -19.55
N ILE A 191 -12.46 -8.43 -18.54
CA ILE A 191 -11.94 -8.45 -17.16
C ILE A 191 -10.58 -9.15 -17.12
N GLN A 192 -10.48 -10.35 -17.69
CA GLN A 192 -9.26 -11.17 -17.62
C GLN A 192 -8.08 -10.47 -18.29
N GLY A 193 -8.25 -9.92 -19.50
CA GLY A 193 -7.18 -9.17 -20.17
C GLY A 193 -6.79 -7.91 -19.41
N THR A 194 -7.73 -7.28 -18.69
CA THR A 194 -7.43 -6.14 -17.81
C THR A 194 -6.62 -6.56 -16.58
N GLU A 195 -6.97 -7.68 -15.93
CA GLU A 195 -6.22 -8.27 -14.81
C GLU A 195 -4.77 -8.61 -15.19
N GLU A 196 -4.58 -9.23 -16.36
CA GLU A 196 -3.25 -9.58 -16.88
C GLU A 196 -2.40 -8.34 -17.15
N LYS A 197 -2.95 -7.31 -17.79
CA LYS A 197 -2.25 -6.03 -18.04
C LYS A 197 -1.91 -5.31 -16.74
N ALA A 198 -2.82 -5.29 -15.79
CA ALA A 198 -2.63 -4.64 -14.49
C ALA A 198 -1.54 -5.36 -13.67
N THR A 199 -1.52 -6.69 -13.71
CA THR A 199 -0.46 -7.52 -13.12
C THR A 199 0.90 -7.22 -13.75
N GLN A 200 1.02 -7.23 -15.08
CA GLN A 200 2.27 -6.92 -15.79
C GLN A 200 2.80 -5.51 -15.51
N PHE A 201 1.90 -4.53 -15.34
CA PHE A 201 2.28 -3.19 -14.93
C PHE A 201 2.77 -3.16 -13.48
N ALA A 202 2.06 -3.84 -12.57
CA ALA A 202 2.44 -3.95 -11.16
C ALA A 202 3.82 -4.59 -10.98
N GLU A 203 4.16 -5.60 -11.77
CA GLU A 203 5.46 -6.26 -11.78
C GLU A 203 6.60 -5.29 -12.12
N GLN A 204 6.40 -4.36 -13.05
CA GLN A 204 7.38 -3.33 -13.39
C GLN A 204 7.47 -2.26 -12.29
N VAL A 205 6.33 -1.84 -11.74
CA VAL A 205 6.27 -0.85 -10.66
C VAL A 205 7.00 -1.35 -9.41
N GLN A 206 6.81 -2.62 -9.00
CA GLN A 206 7.47 -3.14 -7.80
C GLN A 206 9.00 -3.14 -7.92
N VAL A 207 9.54 -3.39 -9.12
CA VAL A 207 10.98 -3.39 -9.39
C VAL A 207 11.52 -1.97 -9.30
N LEU A 208 10.88 -1.02 -9.99
CA LEU A 208 11.27 0.39 -9.96
C LEU A 208 11.21 0.98 -8.56
N LEU A 209 10.20 0.61 -7.77
CA LEU A 209 9.96 1.17 -6.43
C LEU A 209 11.07 0.83 -5.42
N GLN A 210 11.91 -0.18 -5.69
CA GLN A 210 13.02 -0.54 -4.81
C GLN A 210 14.05 0.59 -4.64
N ASP A 211 14.27 1.37 -5.69
CA ASP A 211 15.24 2.47 -5.69
C ASP A 211 14.77 3.68 -4.87
N TYR A 212 13.46 3.75 -4.58
CA TYR A 212 12.86 4.86 -3.85
C TYR A 212 12.72 4.56 -2.35
N LEU A 213 12.53 3.29 -1.97
CA LEU A 213 12.19 2.93 -0.59
C LEU A 213 13.42 2.52 0.24
N PRO A 214 13.45 2.82 1.55
CA PRO A 214 14.56 2.50 2.44
C PRO A 214 14.99 1.02 2.48
N GLY A 215 14.09 0.07 2.19
CA GLY A 215 14.40 -1.38 2.22
C GLY A 215 14.34 -1.98 3.64
N ALA A 216 14.96 -3.14 3.84
CA ALA A 216 14.89 -3.88 5.11
C ALA A 216 15.86 -3.40 6.20
N THR A 217 16.94 -2.75 5.77
CA THR A 217 18.02 -2.15 6.56
C THR A 217 18.20 -0.69 6.12
N ILE A 218 18.57 0.19 7.05
CA ILE A 218 19.01 1.56 6.74
C ILE A 218 20.51 1.50 6.47
#